data_AF-A0AB39KW55-F1
#
_entry.id   AF-A0AB39KW55-F1
#
_cell.length_a   1.000
_cell.length_b   1.000
_cell.length_c   1.000
_cell.angle_alpha   90.00
_cell.angle_beta   90.00
_cell.angle_gamma   90.00
#
_symmetry.space_group_name_H-M   'P 1'
#
loop_
_entity.id
_entity.type
_entity.pdbx_description
1 polymer ?
#
loop_
_entity_poly.entity_id
_entity_poly.type
_entity_poly.pdbx_seq_one_letter_code
_entity_poly.pdbx_strand_id
1 'polypeptide(L)'
;MNRFLTRLKIIFLAVFAVSCVAVLVYHVFWVWPGKRCELKGNWWDPRTRTCAVPVPLYMITGRPNKPFQAEDPNTTERVAPQSVPDAALAPAAEPAPATPPKK
;
A
#
# COMPACT_ATOMS: atom_id res chain seq x y z
N MET A 1 6.47 -15.64 -54.96
CA MET A 1 6.33 -15.16 -53.57
C MET A 1 5.04 -15.71 -52.97
N ASN A 2 5.13 -16.62 -52.01
CA ASN A 2 3.96 -17.20 -51.36
C ASN A 2 3.28 -16.17 -50.44
N ARG A 3 2.15 -15.62 -50.90
CA ARG A 3 1.37 -14.58 -50.22
C ARG A 3 0.98 -14.97 -48.79
N PHE A 4 0.73 -16.25 -48.55
CA PHE A 4 0.42 -16.80 -47.22
C PHE A 4 1.56 -16.60 -46.21
N LEU A 5 2.80 -16.93 -46.59
CA LEU A 5 3.98 -16.75 -45.72
C LEU A 5 4.23 -15.28 -45.41
N THR A 6 4.04 -14.39 -46.39
CA THR A 6 4.18 -12.94 -46.18
C THR A 6 3.13 -12.38 -45.23
N ARG A 7 1.87 -12.82 -45.34
CA ARG A 7 0.78 -12.38 -44.45
C ARG A 7 1.01 -12.85 -43.02
N LEU A 8 1.39 -14.11 -42.82
CA LEU A 8 1.64 -14.67 -41.50
C LEU A 8 2.78 -13.92 -40.78
N LYS A 9 3.88 -13.62 -41.48
CA LYS A 9 4.98 -12.81 -40.95
C LYS A 9 4.52 -11.45 -40.43
N ILE A 10 3.70 -10.75 -41.21
CA ILE A 10 3.21 -9.40 -40.86
C ILE A 10 2.31 -9.46 -39.62
N ILE A 11 1.44 -10.47 -39.52
CA ILE A 11 0.55 -10.65 -38.36
C ILE A 11 1.38 -10.90 -37.09
N PHE A 12 2.39 -11.78 -37.15
CA PHE A 12 3.28 -12.02 -36.03
C PHE A 12 4.02 -10.75 -35.59
N LEU A 13 4.54 -9.98 -36.55
CA LEU A 13 5.23 -8.73 -36.26
C LEU A 13 4.27 -7.70 -35.64
N ALA A 14 3.04 -7.60 -36.15
CA ALA A 14 2.03 -6.71 -35.62
C ALA A 14 1.66 -7.07 -34.16
N VAL A 15 1.41 -8.35 -33.87
CA VAL A 15 1.10 -8.81 -32.50
C VAL A 15 2.27 -8.55 -31.56
N PHE A 16 3.50 -8.83 -32.00
CA PHE A 16 4.70 -8.52 -31.22
C PHE A 16 4.80 -7.03 -30.91
N ALA A 17 4.66 -6.17 -31.92
CA ALA A 17 4.71 -4.72 -31.74
C ALA A 17 3.63 -4.23 -30.77
N VAL A 18 2.39 -4.70 -30.90
CA VAL A 18 1.28 -4.36 -29.99
C VAL A 18 1.60 -4.80 -28.56
N SER A 19 2.16 -6.00 -28.37
CA SER A 19 2.53 -6.49 -27.04
C SER A 19 3.62 -5.63 -26.39
N CYS A 20 4.64 -5.21 -27.15
CA CYS A 20 5.67 -4.30 -26.65
C CYS A 20 5.07 -2.95 -26.23
N VAL A 21 4.17 -2.38 -27.05
CA VAL A 21 3.49 -1.14 -26.72
C VAL A 21 2.64 -1.28 -25.46
N ALA A 22 1.92 -2.38 -25.28
CA ALA A 22 1.13 -2.63 -24.08
C ALA A 22 1.99 -2.61 -22.80
N VAL A 23 3.16 -3.25 -22.84
CA VAL A 23 4.12 -3.25 -21.72
C VAL A 23 4.65 -1.85 -21.45
N LEU A 24 5.01 -1.09 -22.49
CA LEU A 24 5.48 0.29 -22.33
C LEU A 24 4.41 1.19 -21.72
N VAL A 25 3.16 1.09 -22.17
CA VAL A 25 2.03 1.83 -21.60
C VAL A 25 1.88 1.50 -20.12
N TYR A 26 1.94 0.23 -19.73
CA TYR A 26 1.88 -0.15 -18.32
C TYR A 26 3.00 0.51 -17.50
N HIS A 27 4.24 0.46 -17.97
CA HIS A 27 5.36 1.10 -17.27
C HIS A 27 5.22 2.62 -17.15
N VAL A 28 4.78 3.29 -18.21
CA VAL A 28 4.62 4.76 -18.23
C VAL A 28 3.50 5.20 -17.28
N PHE A 29 2.39 4.46 -17.23
CA PHE A 29 1.21 4.85 -16.43
C PHE A 29 1.26 4.36 -14.97
N TRP A 30 1.95 3.26 -14.66
CA TRP A 30 2.00 2.73 -13.29
C TRP A 30 3.36 2.89 -12.62
N VAL A 31 4.46 2.53 -13.30
CA VAL A 31 5.78 2.43 -12.66
C VAL A 31 6.47 3.78 -12.57
N TRP A 32 6.46 4.55 -13.65
CA TRP A 32 7.08 5.87 -13.70
C TRP A 32 6.50 6.92 -12.75
N PRO A 33 5.18 7.09 -12.61
CA PRO A 33 4.65 8.10 -11.69
C PRO A 33 4.97 7.78 -10.23
N GLY A 34 5.01 6.49 -9.85
CA GLY A 34 5.48 6.08 -8.53
C GLY A 34 6.92 6.47 -8.27
N LYS A 35 7.84 6.12 -9.17
CA LYS A 35 9.26 6.51 -9.04
C LYS A 35 9.44 8.02 -8.97
N ARG A 36 8.71 8.79 -9.77
CA ARG A 36 8.78 10.27 -9.75
C ARG A 36 8.22 10.87 -8.46
N CYS A 37 7.21 10.23 -7.86
CA CYS A 37 6.66 10.65 -6.57
C CYS A 37 7.64 10.38 -5.44
N GLU A 38 8.21 9.18 -5.40
CA GLU A 38 9.20 8.77 -4.39
C GLU A 38 10.48 9.59 -4.47
N LEU A 39 10.95 9.93 -5.68
CA LEU A 39 12.10 10.83 -5.87
C LEU A 39 11.87 12.23 -5.27
N LYS A 40 10.61 12.65 -5.10
CA LYS A 40 10.25 13.93 -4.45
C LYS A 40 10.11 13.81 -2.94
N GLY A 41 10.36 12.63 -2.35
CA GLY A 41 10.14 12.36 -0.93
C GLY A 41 8.66 12.24 -0.55
N ASN A 42 7.76 12.13 -1.54
CA ASN A 42 6.34 11.93 -1.32
C ASN A 42 6.02 10.44 -1.29
N TRP A 43 4.84 10.10 -0.78
CA TRP A 43 4.37 8.73 -0.73
C TRP A 43 3.49 8.41 -1.94
N TRP A 44 3.83 7.33 -2.65
CA TRP A 44 3.04 6.82 -3.77
C TRP A 44 2.03 5.77 -3.30
N ASP A 45 0.74 6.00 -3.56
CA ASP A 45 -0.29 4.99 -3.36
C ASP A 45 -0.55 4.20 -4.66
N PRO A 46 -0.20 2.90 -4.72
CA PRO A 46 -0.41 2.09 -5.91
C PRO A 46 -1.88 1.79 -6.21
N ARG A 47 -2.80 1.91 -5.24
CA ARG A 47 -4.23 1.63 -5.45
C ARG A 47 -4.92 2.79 -6.16
N THR A 48 -4.71 4.00 -5.65
CA THR A 48 -5.34 5.21 -6.20
C THR A 48 -4.51 5.85 -7.32
N ARG A 49 -3.25 5.43 -7.49
CA ARG A 49 -2.27 6.05 -8.41
C ARG A 49 -2.05 7.52 -8.11
N THR A 50 -2.12 7.89 -6.82
CA THR A 50 -1.93 9.27 -6.38
C THR A 50 -0.62 9.42 -5.62
N CYS A 51 0.01 10.56 -5.84
CA CYS A 51 1.16 10.99 -5.08
C CYS A 51 0.66 11.85 -3.91
N ALA A 52 0.84 11.36 -2.69
CA ALA A 52 0.39 12.02 -1.48
C ALA A 52 1.59 12.57 -0.69
N VAL A 53 1.37 13.69 -0.01
CA VAL A 53 2.37 14.26 0.91
C VAL A 53 2.07 13.72 2.31
N PRO A 54 3.05 13.08 2.98
CA PRO A 54 2.85 12.66 4.36
C PRO A 54 2.67 13.90 5.26
N VAL A 55 1.50 14.03 5.86
CA VAL A 55 1.26 15.07 6.87
C VAL A 55 1.71 14.53 8.22
N PRO A 56 2.63 15.22 8.91
CA PRO A 56 3.09 14.73 10.20
C PRO A 56 2.00 14.85 11.26
N LEU A 57 1.91 13.84 12.14
CA LEU A 57 0.86 13.72 13.15
C LEU A 57 0.78 14.92 14.10
N TYR A 58 1.89 15.59 14.39
CA TYR A 58 1.89 16.79 15.24
C TYR A 58 1.11 17.95 14.64
N MET A 59 1.06 18.08 13.30
CA MET A 59 0.26 19.12 12.61
C MET A 59 -1.24 18.88 12.78
N ILE A 60 -1.66 17.61 12.87
CA ILE A 60 -3.07 17.23 13.03
C ILE A 60 -3.47 17.25 14.51
N THR A 61 -2.60 16.76 15.38
CA THR A 61 -2.88 16.58 16.82
C THR A 61 -2.57 17.81 17.67
N GLY A 62 -1.93 18.83 17.11
CA GLY A 62 -1.49 20.03 17.85
C GLY A 62 -0.45 19.75 18.93
N ARG A 63 0.09 18.52 18.99
CA ARG A 63 1.16 18.15 19.91
C ARG A 63 2.43 18.91 19.50
N PRO A 64 3.27 19.36 20.44
CA PRO A 64 4.58 19.89 20.09
C PRO A 64 5.36 18.82 19.31
N ASN A 65 6.10 19.25 18.28
CA ASN A 65 7.00 18.38 17.52
C ASN A 65 8.19 17.99 18.42
N LYS A 66 7.97 17.00 19.29
CA LYS A 66 9.05 16.37 20.05
C LYS A 66 9.65 15.31 19.13
N PRO A 67 10.95 15.39 18.78
CA PRO A 67 11.59 14.34 18.01
C PRO A 67 11.39 13.02 18.75
N PHE A 68 11.03 11.97 18.01
CA PHE A 68 11.07 10.61 18.53
C PHE A 68 12.53 10.31 18.84
N GLN A 69 12.92 10.47 20.10
CA GLN A 69 14.15 9.87 20.61
C GLN A 69 13.84 8.37 20.58
N ALA A 70 14.52 7.63 19.70
CA ALA A 70 14.53 6.18 19.85
C ALA A 70 15.13 5.92 21.23
N GLU A 71 14.31 5.44 22.15
CA GLU A 71 14.78 5.03 23.46
C GLU A 71 15.87 3.98 23.21
N ASP A 72 17.09 4.25 23.67
CA ASP A 72 18.19 3.29 23.57
C ASP A 72 17.67 1.95 24.10
N PRO A 73 17.79 0.84 23.35
CA PRO A 73 17.28 -0.46 23.80
C PRO A 73 17.99 -0.97 25.06
N ASN A 74 19.02 -0.26 25.54
CA ASN A 74 19.74 -0.53 26.78
C ASN A 74 19.19 0.24 28.00
N THR A 75 18.35 1.26 27.82
CA THR A 75 17.66 1.92 28.94
C THR A 75 16.36 1.17 29.22
N THR A 76 16.50 -0.05 29.73
CA THR A 76 15.36 -0.79 30.31
C THR A 76 15.05 -0.20 31.68
N GLU A 77 14.39 0.95 31.71
CA GLU A 77 13.55 1.31 32.85
C GLU A 77 12.10 1.17 32.41
N ARG A 78 11.59 -0.06 32.55
CA ARG A 78 10.16 -0.37 32.44
C ARG A 78 9.41 0.48 33.45
N VAL A 79 8.82 1.59 33.01
CA VAL A 79 7.64 2.12 33.69
C VAL A 79 6.53 1.12 33.40
N ALA A 80 6.25 0.27 34.39
CA ALA A 80 5.20 -0.72 34.33
C ALA A 80 3.85 -0.05 34.02
N PRO A 81 2.97 -0.66 33.20
CA PRO A 81 1.60 -0.20 33.08
C PRO A 81 0.96 -0.27 34.46
N GLN A 82 0.50 0.88 34.96
CA GLN A 82 -0.33 0.92 36.17
C GLN A 82 -1.55 0.03 35.91
N SER A 83 -1.67 -1.00 36.73
CA SER A 83 -2.77 -1.96 36.74
C SER A 83 -4.11 -1.23 36.76
N VAL A 84 -4.91 -1.45 35.72
CA VAL A 84 -6.35 -1.18 35.75
C VAL A 84 -6.95 -2.19 36.74
N PRO A 85 -7.59 -1.79 37.85
CA PRO A 85 -8.12 -2.77 38.80
C PRO A 85 -9.25 -3.60 38.19
N ASP A 86 -9.05 -4.93 38.23
CA ASP A 86 -9.98 -6.02 37.89
C ASP A 86 -11.23 -6.03 38.78
N ALA A 87 -12.14 -5.07 38.60
CA ALA A 87 -13.38 -4.98 39.38
C ALA A 87 -14.65 -4.88 38.52
N ALA A 88 -14.70 -5.59 37.39
CA ALA A 88 -15.96 -5.77 36.66
C ALA A 88 -16.00 -7.08 35.85
N LEU A 89 -15.77 -8.21 36.51
CA LEU A 89 -16.27 -9.48 36.01
C LEU A 89 -17.70 -9.66 36.54
N ALA A 90 -18.71 -9.52 35.67
CA ALA A 90 -20.04 -10.08 35.88
C ALA A 90 -20.38 -10.97 34.66
N PRO A 91 -20.83 -12.22 34.87
CA PRO A 91 -20.81 -13.26 33.83
C PRO A 91 -22.13 -13.40 33.05
N ALA A 92 -22.04 -14.16 31.96
CA ALA A 92 -23.09 -14.89 31.24
C ALA A 92 -24.05 -14.11 30.32
N ALA A 93 -23.88 -14.33 29.00
CA ALA A 93 -24.94 -14.89 28.14
C ALA A 93 -24.39 -15.14 26.72
N GLU A 94 -24.25 -16.42 26.35
CA GLU A 94 -24.16 -16.85 24.95
C GLU A 94 -25.53 -16.63 24.27
N PRO A 95 -25.58 -16.22 22.99
CA PRO A 95 -26.02 -17.22 21.99
C PRO A 95 -25.43 -17.07 20.56
N ALA A 96 -25.09 -18.24 20.00
CA ALA A 96 -25.44 -18.76 18.66
C ALA A 96 -24.86 -18.14 17.34
N PRO A 97 -24.71 -18.95 16.27
CA PRO A 97 -23.72 -18.74 15.21
C PRO A 97 -24.22 -17.88 14.05
N ALA A 98 -23.35 -16.99 13.55
CA ALA A 98 -23.62 -16.20 12.34
C ALA A 98 -23.40 -17.04 11.07
N THR A 99 -24.42 -17.06 10.21
CA THR A 99 -24.43 -17.68 8.88
C THR A 99 -23.58 -16.90 7.87
N PRO A 100 -23.03 -17.55 6.82
CA PRO A 100 -22.17 -16.89 5.82
C PRO A 100 -22.96 -16.03 4.82
N PRO A 101 -22.37 -14.94 4.28
CA PRO A 101 -23.02 -14.07 3.32
C PRO A 101 -23.23 -14.77 1.96
N LYS A 102 -24.44 -14.64 1.40
CA LYS A 102 -24.83 -15.10 0.06
C LYS A 102 -24.21 -14.23 -1.04
N LYS A 103 -23.79 -14.94 -2.11
CA LYS A 103 -23.41 -14.56 -3.49
C LYS A 103 -23.42 -13.08 -3.89
#